data_AF-A0A354TKF1-F1
#
_entry.id   AF-A0A354TKF1-F1
#
_cell.length_a   1.000
_cell.length_b   1.000
_cell.length_c   1.000
_cell.angle_alpha   90.00
_cell.angle_beta   90.00
_cell.angle_gamma   90.00
#
_symmetry.space_group_name_H-M   'P 1'
#
loop_
_entity.id
_entity.type
_entity.pdbx_description
1 polymer ?
#
loop_
_entity_poly.entity_id
_entity_poly.type
_entity_poly.pdbx_seq_one_letter_code
_entity_poly.pdbx_strand_id
1 'polypeptide(L)'
;MNYQQLMHFFMRMNDFSHTAKKSFLCLLLFVLHGHALAAESSGLVSIAVGNVTLIPADGGAEKALKVGDAVPVGSTVKTGVASRTVIKTTKQSAVRIAENSQAVFMELVDSDTTPKVLVDLKAGTLGALIQPQAQSAMDFKIKTPSGIAAARGTMYAVSVEDGKGFVKVEHGKVDVTPLNVQKQQPQTGKVTTVVGSVIESPVAEPERPLKEGGIVNLGSTIKTGPDSRATVTMTTTSAVQIGPNSEVVVSEIVESKDTPRVFLDLKTGTIGALVNPSANGKMDFKIKTPSGIAVAKGAFYSVAVENGKGYVQTKEGEVVIVPLETAASTPPAADKAK
;
A
#
# COMPACT_ATOMS: atom_id res chain seq x y z
N MET A 1 -16.15 -17.25 58.90
CA MET A 1 -15.43 -18.31 59.63
C MET A 1 -14.37 -17.62 60.48
N ASN A 2 -14.49 -17.68 61.81
CA ASN A 2 -13.77 -16.80 62.75
C ASN A 2 -12.36 -17.35 63.06
N TYR A 3 -11.39 -16.46 63.34
CA TYR A 3 -9.97 -16.74 63.59
C TYR A 3 -9.72 -17.78 64.70
N GLN A 4 -10.68 -17.88 65.63
CA GLN A 4 -10.70 -18.87 66.72
C GLN A 4 -10.87 -20.32 66.22
N GLN A 5 -11.50 -20.57 65.06
CA GLN A 5 -11.55 -21.90 64.44
C GLN A 5 -10.26 -22.26 63.70
N LEU A 6 -9.48 -21.27 63.25
CA LEU A 6 -8.23 -21.49 62.52
C LEU A 6 -7.07 -21.88 63.48
N MET A 7 -7.02 -21.27 64.67
CA MET A 7 -6.02 -21.59 65.69
C MET A 7 -6.24 -22.95 66.34
N HIS A 8 -7.50 -23.38 66.52
CA HIS A 8 -7.84 -24.70 67.07
C HIS A 8 -7.50 -25.86 66.11
N PHE A 9 -7.47 -25.59 64.80
CA PHE A 9 -7.01 -26.55 63.80
C PHE A 9 -5.48 -26.65 63.76
N PHE A 10 -4.78 -25.52 63.91
CA PHE A 10 -3.31 -25.48 63.89
C PHE A 10 -2.66 -26.10 65.14
N MET A 11 -3.31 -25.99 66.30
CA MET A 11 -2.73 -26.44 67.57
C MET A 11 -2.91 -27.95 67.84
N ARG A 12 -3.72 -28.66 67.03
CA ARG A 12 -3.96 -30.11 67.16
C ARG A 12 -2.99 -30.99 66.35
N MET A 13 -2.01 -30.38 65.69
CA MET A 13 -1.05 -31.07 64.81
C MET A 13 0.33 -31.28 65.43
N ASN A 14 0.49 -31.06 66.74
CA ASN A 14 1.81 -31.09 67.38
C ASN A 14 2.13 -32.35 68.21
N ASP A 15 1.24 -33.36 68.25
CA ASP A 15 1.48 -34.60 69.00
C ASP A 15 1.40 -35.85 68.11
N PHE A 16 2.26 -35.91 67.09
CA PHE A 16 2.48 -37.17 66.38
C PHE A 16 3.96 -37.52 66.21
N SER A 17 4.28 -38.64 66.86
CA SER A 17 5.54 -39.37 66.97
C SER A 17 6.45 -39.31 65.72
N HIS A 18 7.74 -39.15 66.00
CA HIS A 18 8.83 -38.89 65.06
C HIS A 18 9.18 -40.03 64.09
N THR A 19 8.47 -41.16 64.13
CA THR A 19 8.86 -42.40 63.40
C THR A 19 7.98 -42.73 62.19
N ALA A 20 6.94 -41.95 61.89
CA ALA A 20 6.13 -42.09 60.67
C ALA A 20 6.42 -41.01 59.60
N LYS A 21 7.43 -40.16 59.83
CA LYS A 21 7.87 -39.07 58.94
C LYS A 21 8.60 -39.50 57.66
N LYS A 22 8.84 -40.80 57.43
CA LYS A 22 9.67 -41.26 56.29
C LYS A 22 8.96 -42.13 55.24
N SER A 23 7.68 -42.49 55.43
CA SER A 23 6.98 -43.36 54.48
C SER A 23 5.70 -42.74 53.87
N PHE A 24 5.28 -41.56 54.32
CA PHE A 24 4.17 -40.81 53.70
C PHE A 24 4.64 -39.67 52.75
N LEU A 25 5.96 -39.54 52.56
CA LEU A 25 6.60 -38.48 51.77
C LEU A 25 6.81 -38.87 50.28
N CYS A 26 6.25 -40.00 49.82
CA CYS A 26 6.44 -40.49 48.44
C CYS A 26 5.14 -40.80 47.68
N LEU A 27 3.96 -40.49 48.23
CA LEU A 27 2.68 -40.74 47.55
C LEU A 27 1.71 -39.55 47.56
N LEU A 28 2.24 -38.34 47.63
CA LEU A 28 1.48 -37.11 47.33
C LEU A 28 2.36 -36.09 46.60
N LEU A 29 3.28 -36.61 45.79
CA LEU A 29 4.15 -35.91 44.85
C LEU A 29 3.83 -36.34 43.41
N PHE A 30 2.58 -36.72 43.14
CA PHE A 30 2.02 -36.62 41.80
C PHE A 30 1.75 -35.13 41.56
N VAL A 31 2.82 -34.41 41.25
CA VAL A 31 2.74 -33.09 40.65
C VAL A 31 1.95 -33.28 39.37
N LEU A 32 0.65 -32.99 39.42
CA LEU A 32 -0.08 -32.54 38.25
C LEU A 32 0.66 -31.30 37.74
N HIS A 33 1.68 -31.53 36.93
CA HIS A 33 2.12 -30.56 35.94
C HIS A 33 1.02 -30.49 34.91
N GLY A 34 -0.10 -29.87 35.31
CA GLY A 34 -0.97 -29.19 34.38
C GLY A 34 -0.08 -28.18 33.69
N HIS A 35 0.50 -28.59 32.57
CA HIS A 35 0.97 -27.66 31.57
C HIS A 35 -0.29 -26.91 31.19
N ALA A 36 -0.48 -25.74 31.80
CA ALA A 36 -1.37 -24.75 31.25
C ALA A 36 -0.78 -24.48 29.87
N LEU A 37 -1.34 -25.16 28.86
CA LEU A 37 -1.22 -24.72 27.48
C LEU A 37 -1.71 -23.27 27.54
N ALA A 38 -0.77 -22.34 27.45
CA ALA A 38 -1.09 -20.94 27.30
C ALA A 38 -2.13 -20.89 26.17
N ALA A 39 -3.34 -20.45 26.50
CA ALA A 39 -4.42 -20.41 25.53
C ALA A 39 -3.93 -19.54 24.37
N GLU A 40 -3.62 -20.17 23.24
CA GLU A 40 -3.23 -19.45 22.05
C GLU A 40 -4.38 -18.52 21.69
N SER A 41 -4.10 -17.22 21.67
CA SER A 41 -5.11 -16.23 21.36
C SER A 41 -5.65 -16.54 19.96
N SER A 42 -6.97 -16.71 19.87
CA SER A 42 -7.65 -17.14 18.66
C SER A 42 -8.92 -16.32 18.48
N GLY A 43 -9.32 -16.13 17.23
CA GLY A 43 -10.59 -15.49 16.90
C GLY A 43 -11.75 -16.46 17.11
N LEU A 44 -12.94 -15.94 17.40
CA LEU A 44 -14.15 -16.74 17.55
C LEU A 44 -15.15 -16.43 16.44
N VAL A 45 -15.59 -17.45 15.72
CA VAL A 45 -16.57 -17.31 14.64
C VAL A 45 -17.95 -17.02 15.22
N SER A 46 -18.51 -15.86 14.91
CA SER A 46 -19.86 -15.46 15.34
C SER A 46 -20.91 -15.66 14.26
N ILE A 47 -20.52 -15.63 12.99
CA ILE A 47 -21.40 -15.87 11.84
C ILE A 47 -20.61 -16.66 10.81
N ALA A 48 -21.20 -17.72 10.26
CA ALA A 48 -20.70 -18.42 9.08
C ALA A 48 -21.87 -18.74 8.16
N VAL A 49 -21.84 -18.25 6.93
CA VAL A 49 -22.88 -18.45 5.91
C VAL A 49 -22.22 -18.91 4.62
N GLY A 50 -22.76 -19.94 3.99
CA GLY A 50 -22.24 -20.50 2.74
C GLY A 50 -21.01 -21.39 2.97
N ASN A 51 -20.11 -21.41 1.99
CA ASN A 51 -18.85 -22.14 2.03
C ASN A 51 -17.77 -21.27 2.71
N VAL A 52 -17.50 -21.59 3.98
CA VAL A 52 -16.44 -20.97 4.78
C VAL A 52 -15.53 -22.06 5.28
N THR A 53 -14.24 -21.93 5.01
CA THR A 53 -13.24 -22.93 5.38
C THR A 53 -12.03 -22.31 6.06
N LEU A 54 -11.32 -23.14 6.82
CA LEU A 54 -10.08 -22.82 7.50
C LEU A 54 -8.99 -23.81 7.11
N ILE A 55 -7.83 -23.27 6.80
CA ILE A 55 -6.59 -24.00 6.60
C ILE A 55 -5.69 -23.67 7.79
N PRO A 56 -5.30 -24.65 8.62
CA PRO A 56 -4.47 -24.37 9.78
C PRO A 56 -3.04 -23.95 9.39
N ALA A 57 -2.32 -23.33 10.33
CA ALA A 57 -0.99 -22.77 10.09
C ALA A 57 0.07 -23.82 9.70
N ASP A 58 -0.14 -25.07 10.11
CA ASP A 58 0.71 -26.22 9.80
C ASP A 58 0.52 -26.76 8.36
N GLY A 59 -0.37 -26.14 7.58
CA GLY A 59 -0.69 -26.59 6.23
C GLY A 59 -1.58 -27.84 6.18
N GLY A 60 -2.24 -28.17 7.30
CA GLY A 60 -3.19 -29.28 7.39
C GLY A 60 -4.40 -29.12 6.46
N ALA A 61 -5.25 -30.15 6.44
CA ALA A 61 -6.39 -30.21 5.54
C ALA A 61 -7.39 -29.07 5.78
N GLU A 62 -7.99 -28.59 4.69
CA GLU A 62 -9.02 -27.56 4.71
C GLU A 62 -10.28 -28.06 5.45
N LYS A 63 -10.68 -27.36 6.51
CA LYS A 63 -11.81 -27.71 7.38
C LYS A 63 -12.94 -26.70 7.22
N ALA A 64 -14.18 -27.17 7.13
CA ALA A 64 -15.35 -26.29 7.17
C ALA A 64 -15.45 -25.56 8.52
N LEU A 65 -15.63 -24.24 8.47
CA LEU A 65 -15.72 -23.36 9.62
C LEU A 65 -17.20 -23.11 9.98
N LYS A 66 -17.56 -23.26 11.26
CA LYS A 66 -18.92 -23.06 11.78
C LYS A 66 -18.93 -22.02 12.89
N VAL A 67 -20.13 -21.53 13.24
CA VAL A 67 -20.31 -20.61 14.38
C VAL A 67 -19.82 -21.31 15.65
N GLY A 68 -19.03 -20.59 16.45
CA GLY A 68 -18.40 -21.10 17.67
C GLY A 68 -17.00 -21.70 17.47
N ASP A 69 -16.58 -21.95 16.23
CA ASP A 69 -15.22 -22.45 15.97
C ASP A 69 -14.17 -21.38 16.28
N ALA A 70 -13.00 -21.84 16.73
CA ALA A 70 -11.83 -21.00 16.93
C ALA A 70 -11.03 -20.82 15.62
N VAL A 71 -10.44 -19.65 15.45
CA VAL A 71 -9.55 -19.27 14.34
C VAL A 71 -8.17 -18.97 14.94
N PRO A 72 -7.28 -19.96 14.99
CA PRO A 72 -5.94 -19.78 15.56
C PRO A 72 -5.09 -18.81 14.75
N VAL A 73 -4.09 -18.22 15.40
CA VAL A 73 -3.04 -17.47 14.70
C VAL A 73 -2.30 -18.37 13.71
N GLY A 74 -1.92 -17.80 12.57
CA GLY A 74 -1.32 -18.47 11.42
C GLY A 74 -2.34 -19.13 10.49
N SER A 75 -3.60 -19.30 10.89
CA SER A 75 -4.61 -19.95 10.05
C SER A 75 -5.10 -19.04 8.91
N THR A 76 -5.48 -19.66 7.80
CA THR A 76 -6.08 -19.00 6.64
C THR A 76 -7.56 -19.32 6.58
N VAL A 77 -8.40 -18.28 6.52
CA VAL A 77 -9.84 -18.42 6.29
C VAL A 77 -10.16 -18.09 4.84
N LYS A 78 -10.95 -18.95 4.18
CA LYS A 78 -11.46 -18.75 2.83
C LYS A 78 -12.98 -18.71 2.82
N THR A 79 -13.53 -17.89 1.93
CA THR A 79 -14.97 -17.77 1.69
C THR A 79 -15.25 -17.93 0.19
N GLY A 80 -16.21 -18.79 -0.15
CA GLY A 80 -16.66 -18.97 -1.52
C GLY A 80 -17.64 -17.91 -2.00
N VAL A 81 -18.26 -18.15 -3.15
CA VAL A 81 -19.36 -17.35 -3.71
C VAL A 81 -20.55 -17.34 -2.74
N ALA A 82 -21.24 -16.21 -2.61
CA ALA A 82 -22.38 -16.00 -1.72
C ALA A 82 -22.11 -16.39 -0.25
N SER A 83 -20.84 -16.40 0.15
CA SER A 83 -20.39 -16.85 1.47
C SER A 83 -19.84 -15.69 2.28
N ARG A 84 -20.00 -15.73 3.59
CA ARG A 84 -19.45 -14.71 4.50
C ARG A 84 -19.22 -15.28 5.88
N THR A 85 -18.24 -14.72 6.57
CA THR A 85 -18.00 -15.03 7.98
C THR A 85 -17.71 -13.78 8.79
N VAL A 86 -18.09 -13.79 10.05
CA VAL A 86 -17.72 -12.77 11.03
C VAL A 86 -16.95 -13.45 12.15
N ILE A 87 -15.77 -12.93 12.44
CA ILE A 87 -14.84 -13.45 13.43
C ILE A 87 -14.59 -12.34 14.44
N LYS A 88 -14.89 -12.61 15.71
CA LYS A 88 -14.49 -11.75 16.83
C LYS A 88 -13.00 -11.96 17.05
N THR A 89 -12.21 -10.91 16.88
CA THR A 89 -10.74 -10.98 16.95
C THR A 89 -10.23 -10.66 18.35
N THR A 90 -10.88 -9.74 19.07
CA THR A 90 -10.64 -9.42 20.48
C THR A 90 -11.97 -9.09 21.15
N LYS A 91 -11.98 -8.82 22.47
CA LYS A 91 -13.18 -8.30 23.17
C LYS A 91 -13.77 -7.03 22.53
N GLN A 92 -12.93 -6.25 21.84
CA GLN A 92 -13.27 -4.92 21.33
C GLN A 92 -13.25 -4.82 19.80
N SER A 93 -13.04 -5.93 19.09
CA SER A 93 -12.92 -5.92 17.62
C SER A 93 -13.50 -7.16 16.96
N ALA A 94 -13.98 -6.97 15.74
CA ALA A 94 -14.42 -8.06 14.88
C ALA A 94 -14.08 -7.75 13.42
N VAL A 95 -13.86 -8.82 12.64
CA VAL A 95 -13.70 -8.76 11.19
C VAL A 95 -14.82 -9.51 10.50
N ARG A 96 -15.27 -8.98 9.38
CA ARG A 96 -16.18 -9.62 8.46
C ARG A 96 -15.44 -9.92 7.16
N ILE A 97 -15.36 -11.18 6.80
CA ILE A 97 -14.80 -11.63 5.53
C ILE A 97 -15.96 -11.83 4.55
N ALA A 98 -15.96 -11.09 3.44
CA ALA A 98 -16.98 -11.16 2.39
C ALA A 98 -16.77 -12.39 1.50
N GLU A 99 -17.55 -12.54 0.43
CA GLU A 99 -17.38 -13.64 -0.51
C GLU A 99 -16.05 -13.56 -1.29
N ASN A 100 -15.65 -14.69 -1.88
CA ASN A 100 -14.45 -14.80 -2.73
C ASN A 100 -13.18 -14.21 -2.07
N SER A 101 -13.03 -14.44 -0.75
CA SER A 101 -11.99 -13.80 0.03
C SER A 101 -11.06 -14.83 0.67
N GLN A 102 -9.81 -14.42 0.88
CA GLN A 102 -8.79 -15.21 1.57
C GLN A 102 -8.03 -14.32 2.54
N ALA A 103 -8.12 -14.62 3.84
CA ALA A 103 -7.49 -13.84 4.90
C ALA A 103 -6.67 -14.75 5.81
N VAL A 104 -5.44 -14.32 6.13
CA VAL A 104 -4.54 -15.02 7.05
C VAL A 104 -4.46 -14.24 8.35
N PHE A 105 -4.76 -14.89 9.47
CA PHE A 105 -4.71 -14.27 10.79
C PHE A 105 -3.29 -14.36 11.33
N MET A 106 -2.49 -13.29 11.22
CA MET A 106 -1.06 -13.33 11.55
C MET A 106 -0.78 -13.03 13.02
N GLU A 107 -1.60 -12.19 13.66
CA GLU A 107 -1.45 -11.84 15.07
C GLU A 107 -2.84 -11.59 15.64
N LEU A 108 -3.13 -12.22 16.78
CA LEU A 108 -4.31 -11.97 17.59
C LEU A 108 -3.82 -11.94 19.04
N VAL A 109 -4.03 -10.82 19.72
CA VAL A 109 -3.70 -10.64 21.12
C VAL A 109 -4.88 -9.94 21.77
N ASP A 110 -5.63 -10.69 22.57
CA ASP A 110 -6.74 -10.18 23.37
C ASP A 110 -6.23 -9.79 24.77
N SER A 111 -5.66 -8.59 24.87
CA SER A 111 -5.14 -8.01 26.11
C SER A 111 -5.91 -6.75 26.47
N ASP A 112 -6.09 -6.49 27.77
CA ASP A 112 -6.77 -5.28 28.25
C ASP A 112 -5.88 -4.02 28.13
N THR A 113 -4.56 -4.18 27.94
CA THR A 113 -3.60 -3.05 27.88
C THR A 113 -3.06 -2.77 26.48
N THR A 114 -2.78 -3.82 25.69
CA THR A 114 -2.17 -3.69 24.35
C THR A 114 -2.73 -4.75 23.39
N PRO A 115 -4.03 -4.71 23.08
CA PRO A 115 -4.61 -5.65 22.14
C PRO A 115 -4.03 -5.44 20.73
N LYS A 116 -3.71 -6.54 20.04
CA LYS A 116 -3.12 -6.51 18.70
C LYS A 116 -3.86 -7.43 17.76
N VAL A 117 -4.09 -6.95 16.54
CA VAL A 117 -4.69 -7.73 15.47
C VAL A 117 -3.95 -7.42 14.18
N LEU A 118 -3.38 -8.43 13.54
CA LEU A 118 -2.83 -8.35 12.19
C LEU A 118 -3.49 -9.42 11.31
N VAL A 119 -4.17 -8.97 10.25
CA VAL A 119 -4.78 -9.86 9.26
C VAL A 119 -4.19 -9.54 7.88
N ASP A 120 -3.68 -10.54 7.18
CA ASP A 120 -3.17 -10.45 5.80
C ASP A 120 -4.25 -10.90 4.82
N LEU A 121 -4.91 -9.92 4.19
CA LEU A 121 -5.93 -10.12 3.17
C LEU A 121 -5.25 -10.34 1.81
N LYS A 122 -5.31 -11.56 1.31
CA LYS A 122 -4.71 -11.96 0.03
C LYS A 122 -5.57 -11.56 -1.16
N ALA A 123 -6.89 -11.73 -1.03
CA ALA A 123 -7.87 -11.44 -2.07
C ALA A 123 -9.25 -11.20 -1.45
N GLY A 124 -10.13 -10.49 -2.17
CA GLY A 124 -11.52 -10.25 -1.78
C GLY A 124 -11.69 -9.05 -0.86
N THR A 125 -12.70 -9.08 0.02
CA THR A 125 -13.07 -7.93 0.87
C THR A 125 -13.16 -8.32 2.34
N LEU A 126 -12.58 -7.48 3.19
CA LEU A 126 -12.62 -7.59 4.64
C LEU A 126 -13.15 -6.28 5.26
N GLY A 127 -14.25 -6.37 5.99
CA GLY A 127 -14.73 -5.31 6.88
C GLY A 127 -14.12 -5.47 8.27
N ALA A 128 -13.74 -4.37 8.90
CA ALA A 128 -13.27 -4.33 10.27
C ALA A 128 -14.12 -3.37 11.10
N LEU A 129 -14.48 -3.83 12.29
CA LEU A 129 -15.18 -3.05 13.30
C LEU A 129 -14.31 -3.01 14.55
N ILE A 130 -13.88 -1.81 14.92
CA ILE A 130 -13.09 -1.54 16.12
C ILE A 130 -13.92 -0.64 17.02
N GLN A 131 -14.22 -1.09 18.24
CA GLN A 131 -15.00 -0.28 19.17
C GLN A 131 -14.26 1.02 19.54
N PRO A 132 -14.95 2.18 19.63
CA PRO A 132 -14.32 3.46 19.95
C PRO A 132 -13.55 3.47 21.29
N GLN A 133 -13.97 2.67 22.27
CA GLN A 133 -13.30 2.57 23.57
C GLN A 133 -11.89 1.94 23.49
N ALA A 134 -11.55 1.26 22.39
CA ALA A 134 -10.24 0.67 22.16
C ALA A 134 -9.20 1.63 21.53
N GLN A 135 -9.61 2.89 21.27
CA GLN A 135 -8.90 3.85 20.41
C GLN A 135 -7.47 4.21 20.87
N SER A 136 -7.14 4.08 22.15
CA SER A 136 -5.82 4.48 22.69
C SER A 136 -4.82 3.33 22.85
N ALA A 137 -5.27 2.07 22.82
CA ALA A 137 -4.45 0.91 23.20
C ALA A 137 -4.30 -0.15 22.11
N MET A 138 -5.17 -0.15 21.09
CA MET A 138 -5.24 -1.22 20.10
C MET A 138 -4.36 -0.98 18.87
N ASP A 139 -3.53 -1.97 18.53
CA ASP A 139 -2.81 -2.04 17.26
C ASP A 139 -3.55 -2.96 16.28
N PHE A 140 -4.45 -2.39 15.48
CA PHE A 140 -5.24 -3.11 14.49
C PHE A 140 -4.74 -2.80 13.07
N LYS A 141 -4.30 -3.83 12.35
CA LYS A 141 -3.70 -3.73 11.02
C LYS A 141 -4.30 -4.76 10.06
N ILE A 142 -4.64 -4.30 8.87
CA ILE A 142 -4.93 -5.17 7.72
C ILE A 142 -3.81 -4.98 6.72
N LYS A 143 -3.09 -6.05 6.44
CA LYS A 143 -2.08 -6.12 5.39
C LYS A 143 -2.73 -6.59 4.09
N THR A 144 -2.37 -5.98 2.98
CA THR A 144 -2.74 -6.36 1.62
C THR A 144 -1.47 -6.47 0.77
N PRO A 145 -1.54 -6.98 -0.47
CA PRO A 145 -0.38 -6.96 -1.37
C PRO A 145 0.18 -5.56 -1.62
N SER A 146 -0.67 -4.51 -1.59
CA SER A 146 -0.27 -3.14 -1.88
C SER A 146 0.14 -2.33 -0.65
N GLY A 147 -0.19 -2.75 0.58
CA GLY A 147 -0.05 -1.89 1.75
C GLY A 147 -0.50 -2.48 3.07
N ILE A 148 -0.43 -1.67 4.12
CA ILE A 148 -0.95 -1.92 5.45
C ILE A 148 -1.93 -0.78 5.77
N ALA A 149 -3.17 -1.13 6.08
CA ALA A 149 -4.18 -0.23 6.61
C ALA A 149 -4.26 -0.40 8.13
N ALA A 150 -3.85 0.64 8.86
CA ALA A 150 -3.89 0.68 10.32
C ALA A 150 -5.03 1.61 10.78
N ALA A 151 -5.88 1.17 11.69
CA ALA A 151 -7.06 1.91 12.10
C ALA A 151 -7.22 1.94 13.62
N ARG A 152 -7.86 3.01 14.13
CA ARG A 152 -8.19 3.17 15.56
C ARG A 152 -9.63 3.64 15.70
N GLY A 153 -10.44 2.92 16.49
CA GLY A 153 -11.83 3.31 16.77
C GLY A 153 -12.67 3.55 15.51
N THR A 154 -12.56 2.65 14.53
CA THR A 154 -13.05 2.87 13.16
C THR A 154 -13.88 1.69 12.68
N MET A 155 -14.91 1.99 11.89
CA MET A 155 -15.57 1.01 11.01
C MET A 155 -15.15 1.27 9.58
N TYR A 156 -14.49 0.28 8.96
CA TYR A 156 -13.93 0.42 7.62
C TYR A 156 -13.91 -0.92 6.88
N ALA A 157 -13.76 -0.86 5.57
CA ALA A 157 -13.59 -2.02 4.72
C ALA A 157 -12.33 -1.88 3.87
N VAL A 158 -11.66 -2.99 3.65
CA VAL A 158 -10.50 -3.13 2.77
C VAL A 158 -10.84 -4.18 1.71
N SER A 159 -10.69 -3.84 0.44
CA SER A 159 -10.81 -4.79 -0.66
C SER A 159 -9.50 -4.90 -1.43
N VAL A 160 -9.23 -6.09 -1.98
CA VAL A 160 -8.08 -6.35 -2.86
C VAL A 160 -8.61 -6.80 -4.22
N GLU A 161 -8.30 -6.01 -5.24
CA GLU A 161 -8.67 -6.25 -6.63
C GLU A 161 -7.45 -5.96 -7.52
N ASP A 162 -7.07 -6.90 -8.38
CA ASP A 162 -5.89 -6.84 -9.25
C ASP A 162 -4.59 -6.46 -8.53
N GLY A 163 -4.41 -6.94 -7.29
CA GLY A 163 -3.24 -6.64 -6.45
C GLY A 163 -3.23 -5.22 -5.87
N LYS A 164 -4.25 -4.40 -6.11
CA LYS A 164 -4.46 -3.09 -5.50
C LYS A 164 -5.38 -3.21 -4.30
N GLY A 165 -5.03 -2.53 -3.21
CA GLY A 165 -5.85 -2.40 -2.02
C GLY A 165 -6.68 -1.12 -2.04
N PHE A 166 -7.99 -1.22 -1.82
CA PHE A 166 -8.90 -0.09 -1.65
C PHE A 166 -9.39 -0.05 -0.21
N VAL A 167 -9.48 1.14 0.37
CA VAL A 167 -9.96 1.34 1.74
C VAL A 167 -11.15 2.28 1.71
N LYS A 168 -12.28 1.84 2.28
CA LYS A 168 -13.47 2.67 2.50
C LYS A 168 -13.68 2.83 3.99
N VAL A 169 -13.70 4.06 4.46
CA VAL A 169 -13.92 4.41 5.87
C VAL A 169 -15.36 4.90 6.03
N GLU A 170 -16.10 4.30 6.96
CA GLU A 170 -17.48 4.73 7.28
C GLU A 170 -17.46 5.70 8.46
N HIS A 171 -16.77 5.33 9.55
CA HIS A 171 -16.56 6.20 10.72
C HIS A 171 -15.14 6.02 11.25
N GLY A 172 -14.45 7.12 11.56
CA GLY A 172 -13.10 7.12 12.16
C GLY A 172 -12.00 7.55 11.18
N LYS A 173 -10.77 7.11 11.44
CA LYS A 173 -9.59 7.41 10.61
C LYS A 173 -8.76 6.14 10.40
N VAL A 174 -8.31 5.93 9.17
CA VAL A 174 -7.40 4.84 8.78
C VAL A 174 -6.13 5.45 8.19
N ASP A 175 -4.98 5.06 8.72
CA ASP A 175 -3.68 5.38 8.15
C ASP A 175 -3.25 4.24 7.21
N VAL A 176 -2.97 4.57 5.94
CA VAL A 176 -2.57 3.60 4.91
C VAL A 176 -1.09 3.76 4.60
N THR A 177 -0.32 2.70 4.80
CA THR A 177 1.12 2.63 4.52
C THR A 177 1.37 1.67 3.36
N PRO A 178 1.76 2.12 2.15
CA PRO A 178 2.03 1.21 1.04
C PRO A 178 3.24 0.31 1.33
N LEU A 179 3.17 -0.99 1.01
CA LEU A 179 4.28 -1.94 1.20
C LEU A 179 5.35 -1.78 0.12
N ASN A 180 4.93 -1.29 -1.03
CA ASN A 180 5.79 -0.96 -2.15
C ASN A 180 5.79 0.55 -2.38
N VAL A 181 6.13 1.31 -1.33
CA VAL A 181 6.88 2.54 -1.59
C VAL A 181 8.25 2.03 -2.05
N GLN A 182 8.38 1.69 -3.35
CA GLN A 182 9.66 1.97 -3.99
C GLN A 182 9.97 3.39 -3.50
N LYS A 183 11.11 3.60 -2.85
CA LYS A 183 11.61 4.95 -2.63
C LYS A 183 11.57 5.57 -4.02
N GLN A 184 10.50 6.29 -4.35
CA GLN A 184 10.45 7.13 -5.51
C GLN A 184 11.50 8.14 -5.13
N GLN A 185 12.71 7.87 -5.62
CA GLN A 185 13.77 8.84 -5.64
C GLN A 185 13.09 10.11 -6.14
N PRO A 186 13.25 11.24 -5.41
CA PRO A 186 12.45 12.44 -5.64
C PRO A 186 12.29 12.64 -7.15
N GLN A 187 11.03 12.63 -7.59
CA GLN A 187 10.63 12.68 -8.99
C GLN A 187 10.87 14.10 -9.51
N THR A 188 12.14 14.45 -9.58
CA THR A 188 12.58 15.81 -9.75
C THR A 188 13.60 15.90 -10.86
N GLY A 189 13.44 16.91 -11.69
CA GLY A 189 14.44 17.28 -12.67
C GLY A 189 15.52 18.13 -12.01
N LYS A 190 16.79 17.90 -12.37
CA LYS A 190 17.89 18.77 -11.96
C LYS A 190 18.22 19.74 -13.08
N VAL A 191 18.18 21.04 -12.77
CA VAL A 191 18.58 22.10 -13.69
C VAL A 191 20.09 22.11 -13.81
N THR A 192 20.61 21.91 -15.03
CA THR A 192 22.05 21.88 -15.29
C THR A 192 22.55 23.15 -15.96
N THR A 193 21.66 23.93 -16.58
CA THR A 193 22.05 25.19 -17.23
C THR A 193 20.85 26.12 -17.28
N VAL A 194 21.08 27.39 -16.98
CA VAL A 194 20.10 28.46 -17.17
C VAL A 194 20.79 29.61 -17.89
N VAL A 195 20.19 30.09 -18.97
CA VAL A 195 20.62 31.32 -19.66
C VAL A 195 19.40 32.21 -19.83
N GLY A 196 19.54 33.50 -19.52
CA GLY A 196 18.44 34.47 -19.58
C GLY A 196 17.47 34.37 -18.40
N SER A 197 16.22 34.76 -18.65
CA SER A 197 15.14 34.78 -17.66
C SER A 197 14.36 33.47 -17.70
N VAL A 198 14.44 32.70 -16.61
CA VAL A 198 13.69 31.46 -16.43
C VAL A 198 13.00 31.48 -15.09
N ILE A 199 11.70 31.25 -15.09
CA ILE A 199 10.84 31.25 -13.90
C ILE A 199 10.27 29.84 -13.74
N GLU A 200 10.30 29.34 -12.51
CA GLU A 200 9.60 28.13 -12.09
C GLU A 200 8.42 28.53 -11.21
N SER A 201 7.26 27.92 -11.47
CA SER A 201 6.06 28.00 -10.65
C SER A 201 5.79 26.60 -10.07
N PRO A 202 6.29 26.28 -8.86
CA PRO A 202 6.08 24.97 -8.25
C PRO A 202 4.65 24.82 -7.71
N VAL A 203 4.22 23.57 -7.46
CA VAL A 203 2.88 23.31 -6.91
C VAL A 203 2.78 23.86 -5.49
N ALA A 204 1.78 24.71 -5.25
CA ALA A 204 1.49 25.33 -3.95
C ALA A 204 2.64 26.21 -3.38
N GLU A 205 3.59 26.63 -4.22
CA GLU A 205 4.65 27.59 -3.88
C GLU A 205 4.58 28.81 -4.83
N PRO A 206 5.05 29.99 -4.40
CA PRO A 206 5.11 31.16 -5.27
C PRO A 206 6.12 30.96 -6.40
N GLU A 207 5.89 31.67 -7.52
CA GLU A 207 6.83 31.68 -8.65
C GLU A 207 8.20 32.20 -8.20
N ARG A 208 9.27 31.57 -8.70
CA ARG A 208 10.64 31.91 -8.35
C ARG A 208 11.56 31.80 -9.56
N PRO A 209 12.65 32.60 -9.62
CA PRO A 209 13.64 32.45 -10.68
C PRO A 209 14.32 31.08 -10.57
N LEU A 210 14.35 30.34 -11.67
CA LEU A 210 15.04 29.06 -11.75
C LEU A 210 16.53 29.30 -11.96
N LYS A 211 17.38 28.63 -11.17
CA LYS A 211 18.84 28.78 -11.22
C LYS A 211 19.49 27.44 -11.56
N GLU A 212 20.73 27.49 -12.05
CA GLU A 212 21.55 26.30 -12.22
C GLU A 212 21.72 25.54 -10.89
N GLY A 213 21.63 24.21 -10.95
CA GLY A 213 21.59 23.35 -9.77
C GLY A 213 20.22 23.28 -9.09
N GLY A 214 19.25 24.09 -9.52
CA GLY A 214 17.87 24.07 -9.04
C GLY A 214 17.19 22.72 -9.29
N ILE A 215 16.12 22.48 -8.53
CA ILE A 215 15.34 21.24 -8.59
C ILE A 215 13.93 21.60 -9.06
N VAL A 216 13.49 20.91 -10.11
CA VAL A 216 12.16 21.02 -10.69
C VAL A 216 11.31 19.87 -10.19
N ASN A 217 10.22 20.16 -9.49
CA ASN A 217 9.34 19.12 -8.97
C ASN A 217 8.24 18.74 -9.97
N LEU A 218 7.67 17.55 -9.79
CA LEU A 218 6.42 17.15 -10.43
C LEU A 218 5.34 18.23 -10.27
N GLY A 219 4.63 18.53 -11.35
CA GLY A 219 3.57 19.54 -11.42
C GLY A 219 4.07 20.98 -11.59
N SER A 220 5.38 21.23 -11.51
CA SER A 220 5.93 22.58 -11.67
C SER A 220 5.81 23.05 -13.12
N THR A 221 5.54 24.33 -13.29
CA THR A 221 5.55 25.00 -14.60
C THR A 221 6.85 25.77 -14.75
N ILE A 222 7.53 25.60 -15.88
CA ILE A 222 8.74 26.35 -16.24
C ILE A 222 8.39 27.31 -17.38
N LYS A 223 8.72 28.59 -17.20
CA LYS A 223 8.57 29.64 -18.20
C LYS A 223 9.92 30.23 -18.56
N THR A 224 10.23 30.28 -19.85
CA THR A 224 11.44 30.93 -20.38
C THR A 224 11.07 32.20 -21.15
N GLY A 225 11.82 33.27 -20.92
CA GLY A 225 11.66 34.52 -21.66
C GLY A 225 12.27 34.51 -23.06
N PRO A 226 12.29 35.67 -23.74
CA PRO A 226 13.08 35.89 -24.96
C PRO A 226 14.56 35.59 -24.70
N ASP A 227 15.24 35.02 -25.69
CA ASP A 227 16.67 34.63 -25.64
C ASP A 227 17.08 33.78 -24.43
N SER A 228 16.09 33.14 -23.80
CA SER A 228 16.28 32.37 -22.57
C SER A 228 16.20 30.89 -22.85
N ARG A 229 16.96 30.09 -22.10
CA ARG A 229 16.96 28.62 -22.19
C ARG A 229 17.25 27.99 -20.85
N ALA A 230 16.66 26.83 -20.61
CA ALA A 230 16.94 26.00 -19.45
C ALA A 230 17.21 24.57 -19.88
N THR A 231 18.25 23.95 -19.34
CA THR A 231 18.48 22.51 -19.50
C THR A 231 18.17 21.80 -18.19
N VAL A 232 17.31 20.79 -18.25
CA VAL A 232 16.85 20.02 -17.11
C VAL A 232 17.11 18.54 -17.39
N THR A 233 17.95 17.94 -16.55
CA THR A 233 18.10 16.47 -16.52
C THR A 233 16.86 15.90 -15.84
N MET A 234 16.06 15.15 -16.58
CA MET A 234 14.78 14.62 -16.09
C MET A 234 14.95 13.28 -15.39
N THR A 235 15.79 12.41 -15.96
CA THR A 235 16.17 11.12 -15.38
C THR A 235 17.64 10.85 -15.64
N THR A 236 18.20 9.76 -15.11
CA THR A 236 19.58 9.32 -15.46
C THR A 236 19.78 9.04 -16.97
N THR A 237 18.68 8.88 -17.72
CA THR A 237 18.71 8.51 -19.13
C THR A 237 18.01 9.52 -20.05
N SER A 238 17.55 10.66 -19.51
CA SER A 238 16.91 11.71 -20.31
C SER A 238 17.19 13.13 -19.81
N ALA A 239 17.35 14.04 -20.76
CA ALA A 239 17.49 15.47 -20.51
C ALA A 239 16.65 16.25 -21.52
N VAL A 240 16.16 17.41 -21.11
CA VAL A 240 15.45 18.34 -21.99
C VAL A 240 16.07 19.71 -21.93
N GLN A 241 16.03 20.39 -23.06
CA GLN A 241 16.36 21.80 -23.20
C GLN A 241 15.08 22.55 -23.57
N ILE A 242 14.65 23.45 -22.70
CA ILE A 242 13.53 24.35 -22.93
C ILE A 242 14.10 25.60 -23.59
N GLY A 243 13.63 25.91 -24.79
CA GLY A 243 14.11 27.05 -25.59
C GLY A 243 13.40 28.36 -25.23
N PRO A 244 13.56 29.42 -26.04
CA PRO A 244 12.96 30.74 -25.77
C PRO A 244 11.44 30.72 -25.79
N ASN A 245 10.82 31.68 -25.09
CA ASN A 245 9.37 31.92 -25.08
C ASN A 245 8.53 30.66 -24.86
N SER A 246 8.98 29.80 -23.94
CA SER A 246 8.38 28.48 -23.73
C SER A 246 7.69 28.39 -22.39
N GLU A 247 6.57 27.67 -22.36
CA GLU A 247 5.86 27.31 -21.14
C GLU A 247 5.65 25.80 -21.10
N VAL A 248 6.24 25.16 -20.09
CA VAL A 248 6.31 23.70 -19.97
C VAL A 248 5.86 23.27 -18.59
N VAL A 249 4.88 22.37 -18.53
CA VAL A 249 4.44 21.73 -17.28
C VAL A 249 5.08 20.35 -17.17
N VAL A 250 5.75 20.11 -16.05
CA VAL A 250 6.29 18.78 -15.73
C VAL A 250 5.16 17.91 -15.20
N SER A 251 4.60 17.03 -16.03
CA SER A 251 3.42 16.24 -15.67
C SER A 251 3.76 14.88 -15.05
N GLU A 252 4.91 14.30 -15.42
CA GLU A 252 5.41 13.05 -14.84
C GLU A 252 6.93 12.98 -14.94
N ILE A 253 7.60 12.56 -13.86
CA ILE A 253 9.01 12.14 -13.86
C ILE A 253 9.09 10.87 -13.03
N VAL A 254 9.49 9.74 -13.62
CA VAL A 254 9.68 8.48 -12.91
C VAL A 254 11.07 7.97 -13.21
N GLU A 255 11.95 8.03 -12.22
CA GLU A 255 13.23 7.35 -12.27
C GLU A 255 13.01 5.86 -11.94
N SER A 256 13.37 4.98 -12.86
CA SER A 256 13.26 3.52 -12.70
C SER A 256 14.29 2.82 -13.56
N LYS A 257 14.81 1.68 -13.08
CA LYS A 257 15.72 0.81 -13.84
C LYS A 257 15.01 0.03 -14.95
N ASP A 258 13.71 -0.22 -14.77
CA ASP A 258 12.92 -1.07 -15.66
C ASP A 258 12.11 -0.26 -16.66
N THR A 259 11.40 0.76 -16.18
CA THR A 259 10.52 1.59 -17.01
C THR A 259 10.56 3.06 -16.58
N PRO A 260 11.63 3.82 -16.90
CA PRO A 260 11.66 5.24 -16.62
C PRO A 260 10.61 5.97 -17.46
N ARG A 261 9.92 6.97 -16.88
CA ARG A 261 8.83 7.69 -17.55
C ARG A 261 9.01 9.19 -17.42
N VAL A 262 8.78 9.92 -18.49
CA VAL A 262 8.78 11.38 -18.48
C VAL A 262 7.59 11.86 -19.31
N PHE A 263 6.77 12.71 -18.72
CA PHE A 263 5.67 13.35 -19.43
C PHE A 263 5.70 14.86 -19.21
N LEU A 264 5.76 15.60 -20.31
CA LEU A 264 5.80 17.06 -20.33
C LEU A 264 4.61 17.59 -21.13
N ASP A 265 4.02 18.69 -20.69
CA ASP A 265 2.99 19.42 -21.43
C ASP A 265 3.58 20.75 -21.90
N LEU A 266 3.88 20.83 -23.19
CA LEU A 266 4.40 22.02 -23.86
C LEU A 266 3.23 22.87 -24.34
N LYS A 267 3.01 24.01 -23.68
CA LYS A 267 1.93 24.94 -24.05
C LYS A 267 2.31 25.80 -25.24
N THR A 268 3.53 26.34 -25.23
CA THR A 268 4.08 27.25 -26.23
C THR A 268 5.60 27.13 -26.28
N GLY A 269 6.22 27.53 -27.39
CA GLY A 269 7.67 27.59 -27.52
C GLY A 269 8.28 26.26 -27.97
N THR A 270 9.45 25.91 -27.45
CA THR A 270 10.27 24.79 -27.95
C THR A 270 10.86 23.94 -26.83
N ILE A 271 10.90 22.63 -27.05
CA ILE A 271 11.61 21.65 -26.21
C ILE A 271 12.50 20.79 -27.10
N GLY A 272 13.80 20.84 -26.90
CA GLY A 272 14.73 19.80 -27.32
C GLY A 272 14.77 18.68 -26.29
N ALA A 273 14.74 17.43 -26.71
CA ALA A 273 14.81 16.26 -25.83
C ALA A 273 15.90 15.31 -26.30
N LEU A 274 16.74 14.90 -25.35
CA LEU A 274 17.71 13.85 -25.51
C LEU A 274 17.27 12.65 -24.67
N VAL A 275 16.95 11.55 -25.36
CA VAL A 275 16.54 10.29 -24.76
C VAL A 275 17.60 9.24 -25.10
N ASN A 276 18.30 8.73 -24.09
CA ASN A 276 19.42 7.82 -24.31
C ASN A 276 18.98 6.53 -25.05
N PRO A 277 19.61 6.18 -26.19
CA PRO A 277 19.27 4.97 -26.97
C PRO A 277 19.47 3.65 -26.22
N SER A 278 20.32 3.62 -25.19
CA SER A 278 20.55 2.42 -24.37
C SER A 278 19.31 2.00 -23.55
N ALA A 279 18.28 2.85 -23.49
CA ALA A 279 16.98 2.56 -22.86
C ALA A 279 15.99 1.83 -23.78
N ASN A 280 16.48 1.16 -24.84
CA ASN A 280 15.72 0.50 -25.91
C ASN A 280 14.40 -0.15 -25.43
N GLY A 281 13.27 0.52 -25.69
CA GLY A 281 11.91 0.05 -25.37
C GLY A 281 11.48 0.13 -23.90
N LYS A 282 12.35 0.58 -22.99
CA LYS A 282 12.07 0.70 -21.56
C LYS A 282 11.60 2.10 -21.15
N MET A 283 12.03 3.15 -21.84
CA MET A 283 11.64 4.51 -21.50
C MET A 283 10.31 4.92 -22.16
N ASP A 284 9.37 5.42 -21.36
CA ASP A 284 8.14 6.08 -21.83
C ASP A 284 8.34 7.60 -21.77
N PHE A 285 8.80 8.19 -22.88
CA PHE A 285 9.05 9.63 -22.97
C PHE A 285 8.00 10.29 -23.88
N LYS A 286 7.23 11.22 -23.30
CA LYS A 286 6.10 11.87 -23.96
C LYS A 286 6.15 13.38 -23.81
N ILE A 287 5.88 14.09 -24.90
CA ILE A 287 5.64 15.54 -24.90
C ILE A 287 4.24 15.76 -25.47
N LYS A 288 3.32 16.24 -24.64
CA LYS A 288 2.01 16.73 -25.07
C LYS A 288 2.13 18.15 -25.59
N THR A 289 1.47 18.40 -26.70
CA THR A 289 1.25 19.72 -27.30
C THR A 289 -0.25 19.93 -27.49
N PRO A 290 -0.73 21.15 -27.78
CA PRO A 290 -2.14 21.38 -28.06
C PRO A 290 -2.69 20.55 -29.22
N SER A 291 -1.87 20.14 -30.18
CA SER A 291 -2.28 19.38 -31.38
C SER A 291 -2.08 17.87 -31.29
N GLY A 292 -1.40 17.35 -30.26
CA GLY A 292 -0.99 15.95 -30.23
C GLY A 292 0.05 15.61 -29.18
N ILE A 293 0.39 14.33 -29.08
CA ILE A 293 1.43 13.81 -28.18
C ILE A 293 2.56 13.24 -29.02
N ALA A 294 3.78 13.74 -28.83
CA ALA A 294 5.00 13.17 -29.38
C ALA A 294 5.56 12.13 -28.41
N VAL A 295 5.73 10.90 -28.87
CA VAL A 295 6.24 9.75 -28.11
C VAL A 295 7.59 9.35 -28.69
N ALA A 296 8.65 9.45 -27.91
CA ALA A 296 10.00 9.15 -28.37
C ALA A 296 10.48 7.78 -27.92
N LYS A 297 11.16 7.06 -28.82
CA LYS A 297 11.84 5.80 -28.54
C LYS A 297 13.32 5.94 -28.88
N GLY A 298 14.14 6.31 -27.88
CA GLY A 298 15.60 6.44 -28.05
C GLY A 298 15.97 7.48 -29.11
N ALA A 299 15.56 8.73 -28.91
CA ALA A 299 15.69 9.77 -29.92
C ALA A 299 16.38 11.03 -29.38
N PHE A 300 17.08 11.72 -30.28
CA PHE A 300 17.42 13.13 -30.12
C PHE A 300 16.55 13.94 -31.06
N TYR A 301 15.63 14.70 -30.48
CA TYR A 301 14.55 15.35 -31.22
C TYR A 301 14.14 16.68 -30.59
N SER A 302 13.37 17.46 -31.32
CA SER A 302 12.83 18.74 -30.89
C SER A 302 11.33 18.78 -31.16
N VAL A 303 10.59 19.42 -30.26
CA VAL A 303 9.16 19.71 -30.38
C VAL A 303 8.97 21.22 -30.25
N ALA A 304 8.25 21.82 -31.19
CA ALA A 304 7.89 23.23 -31.17
C ALA A 304 6.37 23.39 -31.19
N VAL A 305 5.84 24.37 -30.48
CA VAL A 305 4.43 24.79 -30.56
C VAL A 305 4.37 26.22 -31.03
N GLU A 306 3.83 26.39 -32.25
CA GLU A 306 3.62 27.70 -32.87
C GLU A 306 2.17 27.80 -33.34
N ASN A 307 1.46 28.86 -32.95
CA ASN A 307 0.06 29.09 -33.31
C ASN A 307 -0.86 27.89 -33.00
N GLY A 308 -0.61 27.19 -31.89
CA GLY A 308 -1.36 26.01 -31.46
C GLY A 308 -1.06 24.72 -32.24
N LYS A 309 -0.15 24.77 -33.21
CA LYS A 309 0.32 23.60 -33.96
C LYS A 309 1.64 23.09 -33.39
N GLY A 310 1.72 21.79 -33.17
CA GLY A 310 2.93 21.09 -32.78
C GLY A 310 3.74 20.64 -33.99
N TYR A 311 5.04 20.90 -33.97
CA TYR A 311 6.02 20.46 -34.96
C TYR A 311 7.03 19.58 -34.27
N VAL A 312 7.40 18.46 -34.89
CA VAL A 312 8.42 17.54 -34.37
C VAL A 312 9.53 17.42 -35.41
N GLN A 313 10.77 17.58 -34.97
CA GLN A 313 11.96 17.35 -35.77
C GLN A 313 12.83 16.32 -35.07
N THR A 314 13.10 15.20 -35.73
CA THR A 314 13.94 14.14 -35.19
C THR A 314 15.29 14.19 -35.89
N LYS A 315 16.38 14.31 -35.13
CA LYS A 315 17.73 14.22 -35.67
C LYS A 315 18.20 12.77 -35.70
N GLU A 316 17.98 12.03 -34.63
CA GLU A 316 18.32 10.61 -34.49
C GLU A 316 17.21 9.88 -33.72
N GLY A 317 16.94 8.61 -34.06
CA GLY A 317 15.92 7.76 -33.42
C GLY A 317 14.53 7.85 -34.05
N GLU A 318 13.52 7.33 -33.33
CA GLU A 318 12.12 7.29 -33.78
C GLU A 318 11.23 8.12 -32.85
N VAL A 319 10.37 8.96 -33.43
CA VAL A 319 9.34 9.71 -32.71
C VAL A 319 8.00 9.49 -33.39
N VAL A 320 7.03 9.00 -32.62
CA VAL A 320 5.65 8.76 -33.07
C VAL A 320 4.77 9.91 -32.60
N ILE A 321 3.99 10.48 -33.51
CA ILE A 321 3.03 11.54 -33.17
C ILE A 321 1.63 10.91 -33.07
N VAL A 322 0.98 11.09 -31.93
CA VAL A 322 -0.38 10.64 -31.66
C VAL A 322 -1.30 11.87 -31.60
N PRO A 323 -2.19 12.09 -32.58
CA PRO A 323 -3.18 13.17 -32.54
C PRO A 323 -4.12 13.01 -31.34
N LEU A 324 -4.51 14.11 -30.70
CA LEU A 324 -5.43 14.07 -29.56
C LEU A 324 -6.85 13.57 -29.95
N GLU A 325 -7.23 13.64 -31.21
CA GLU A 325 -8.54 13.15 -31.72
C GLU A 325 -8.65 11.61 -31.76
N THR A 326 -7.55 10.86 -31.62
CA THR A 326 -7.57 9.37 -31.68
C THR A 326 -7.68 8.71 -30.30
N ALA A 327 -7.58 9.46 -29.18
CA ALA A 327 -7.70 8.88 -27.84
C ALA A 327 -9.15 8.53 -27.42
N ALA A 328 -10.16 8.91 -28.23
CA ALA A 328 -11.58 8.76 -27.90
C ALA A 328 -12.37 7.77 -28.77
N SER A 329 -11.74 7.00 -29.66
CA SER A 329 -12.45 5.92 -30.36
C SER A 329 -11.52 4.78 -30.78
N THR A 330 -11.40 3.77 -29.93
CA THR A 330 -11.22 2.40 -30.41
C THR A 330 -12.44 1.61 -29.96
N PRO A 331 -13.47 1.44 -30.81
CA PRO A 331 -14.45 0.39 -30.61
C PRO A 331 -13.72 -0.97 -30.65
N PRO A 332 -14.09 -1.95 -29.80
CA PRO A 332 -13.52 -3.29 -29.90
C PRO A 332 -13.78 -3.85 -31.30
N ALA A 333 -12.74 -4.46 -31.88
CA ALA A 333 -12.79 -5.10 -33.18
C ALA A 333 -13.97 -6.06 -33.25
N ALA A 334 -14.89 -5.80 -34.19
CA ALA A 334 -15.92 -6.75 -34.56
C ALA A 334 -15.25 -7.95 -35.20
N ASP A 335 -15.37 -9.09 -34.52
CA ASP A 335 -15.07 -10.43 -35.00
C ASP A 335 -15.82 -10.68 -36.31
N LYS A 336 -15.07 -10.83 -37.41
CA LYS A 336 -15.61 -11.34 -38.68
C LYS A 336 -15.54 -12.87 -38.63
N ALA A 337 -16.56 -13.48 -38.03
CA ALA A 337 -16.86 -14.87 -38.30
C ALA A 337 -17.57 -15.00 -39.65
N LYS A 338 -16.99 -15.84 -40.49
CA LYS A 338 -17.46 -16.28 -41.80
C LYS A 338 -18.51 -17.38 -41.66
#